data_AF-A0AAV9CEZ1-F1
#
_entry.id   AF-A0AAV9CEZ1-F1
#
_cell.length_a   1.000
_cell.length_b   1.000
_cell.length_c   1.000
_cell.angle_alpha   90.00
_cell.angle_beta   90.00
_cell.angle_gamma   90.00
#
_symmetry.space_group_name_H-M   'P 1'
#
loop_
_entity.id
_entity.type
_entity.pdbx_description
1 polymer ?
#
loop_
_entity_poly.entity_id
_entity_poly.type
_entity_poly.pdbx_seq_one_letter_code
_entity_poly.pdbx_strand_id
1 'polypeptide(L)'
;MFDEGVLGCDSLGDEHVGYKRLDFPLLKLSVVGGRPFSCGGDRLFRPKLLSARYGADNMEGSSKKICEAALETPHGHSIVLLAHNGPTGLGSKINDICGRDWVFSGGDHGDPE
;
A
#
# COMPACT_ATOMS: atom_id res chain seq x y z
N MET A 1 19.36 3.20 -20.49
CA MET A 1 19.58 1.83 -20.02
C MET A 1 19.46 1.90 -18.50
N PHE A 2 18.24 1.78 -17.97
CA PHE A 2 18.02 1.78 -16.53
C PHE A 2 18.14 0.33 -16.09
N ASP A 3 19.07 0.10 -15.17
CA ASP A 3 19.36 -1.17 -14.52
C ASP A 3 18.07 -1.88 -14.12
N GLU A 4 17.86 -3.10 -14.62
CA GLU A 4 16.85 -4.04 -14.11
C GLU A 4 17.30 -4.55 -12.73
N GLY A 5 17.56 -3.63 -11.81
CA GLY A 5 17.81 -3.95 -10.42
C GLY A 5 16.52 -4.55 -9.85
N VAL A 6 16.63 -5.80 -9.37
CA VAL A 6 15.59 -6.49 -8.60
C VAL A 6 15.14 -5.53 -7.49
N LEU A 7 13.92 -5.00 -7.60
CA LEU A 7 13.34 -4.19 -6.54
C LEU A 7 13.05 -5.15 -5.37
N GLY A 8 13.13 -4.67 -4.13
CA GLY A 8 12.87 -5.54 -2.96
C GLY A 8 11.52 -6.28 -3.02
N CYS A 9 10.54 -5.72 -3.74
CA CYS A 9 9.25 -6.36 -4.03
C CYS A 9 9.34 -7.61 -4.92
N ASP A 10 10.29 -7.66 -5.87
CA ASP A 10 10.42 -8.75 -6.83
C ASP A 10 10.91 -10.05 -6.16
N SER A 11 11.51 -9.94 -4.97
CA SER A 11 11.91 -11.10 -4.16
C SER A 11 10.72 -11.90 -3.62
N LEU A 12 9.52 -11.30 -3.61
CA LEU A 12 8.28 -11.97 -3.22
C LEU A 12 7.58 -12.66 -4.39
N GLY A 13 8.11 -12.62 -5.61
CA GLY A 13 7.57 -13.36 -6.76
C GLY A 13 6.06 -13.20 -6.95
N ASP A 14 5.36 -14.34 -7.01
CA ASP A 14 3.91 -14.40 -7.21
C ASP A 14 3.13 -14.00 -5.95
N GLU A 15 3.77 -14.01 -4.78
CA GLU A 15 3.20 -13.58 -3.51
C GLU A 15 3.21 -12.05 -3.32
N HIS A 16 3.76 -11.29 -4.27
CA HIS A 16 3.74 -9.83 -4.22
C HIS A 16 2.33 -9.26 -4.45
N VAL A 17 1.77 -8.63 -3.40
CA VAL A 17 0.41 -8.07 -3.41
C VAL A 17 0.34 -6.56 -3.67
N GLY A 18 1.43 -5.84 -3.97
CA GLY A 18 1.36 -4.40 -4.21
C GLY A 18 0.42 -4.03 -5.38
N TYR A 19 -0.66 -3.28 -5.08
CA TYR A 19 -1.80 -3.04 -5.99
C TYR A 19 -2.44 -4.32 -6.57
N LYS A 20 -2.31 -5.43 -5.87
CA LYS A 20 -2.86 -6.74 -6.22
C LYS A 20 -3.47 -7.37 -4.98
N ARG A 21 -3.97 -8.59 -5.13
CA ARG A 21 -4.40 -9.41 -4.00
C ARG A 21 -3.89 -10.83 -4.10
N LEU A 22 -3.92 -11.51 -2.97
CA LEU A 22 -3.74 -12.95 -2.85
C LEU A 22 -4.93 -13.54 -2.09
N ASP A 23 -5.56 -14.55 -2.67
CA ASP A 23 -6.76 -15.17 -2.13
C ASP A 23 -6.43 -16.50 -1.43
N PHE A 24 -7.01 -16.71 -0.25
CA PHE A 24 -6.91 -17.94 0.54
C PHE A 24 -8.31 -18.52 0.75
N PRO A 25 -8.87 -19.27 -0.23
CA PRO A 25 -10.27 -19.71 -0.20
C PRO A 25 -10.64 -20.56 1.01
N LEU A 26 -9.71 -21.43 1.47
CA LEU A 26 -9.93 -22.28 2.64
C LEU A 26 -10.14 -21.48 3.93
N LEU A 27 -9.55 -20.29 4.03
CA LEU A 27 -9.67 -19.38 5.17
C LEU A 27 -10.77 -18.34 4.97
N LYS A 28 -11.38 -18.28 3.77
CA LYS A 28 -12.24 -17.16 3.34
C LYS A 28 -11.57 -15.81 3.61
N LEU A 29 -10.32 -15.69 3.19
CA LEU A 29 -9.47 -14.54 3.45
C LEU A 29 -8.82 -14.07 2.15
N SER A 30 -8.73 -12.76 1.97
CA SER A 30 -7.99 -12.13 0.89
C SER A 30 -7.04 -11.08 1.45
N VAL A 31 -5.79 -11.12 1.03
CA VAL A 31 -4.79 -10.10 1.38
C VAL A 31 -4.66 -9.15 0.20
N VAL A 32 -4.98 -7.88 0.40
CA VAL A 32 -4.86 -6.82 -0.61
C VAL A 32 -3.67 -5.96 -0.24
N GLY A 33 -2.74 -5.72 -1.17
CA GLY A 33 -1.61 -4.85 -0.89
C GLY A 33 -1.89 -3.39 -1.24
N GLY A 34 -1.42 -2.50 -0.37
CA GLY A 34 -1.47 -1.06 -0.58
C GLY A 34 -0.44 -0.54 -1.59
N ARG A 35 -0.12 0.76 -1.48
CA ARG A 35 0.82 1.46 -2.37
C ARG A 35 2.27 0.99 -2.15
N PRO A 36 2.93 0.38 -3.16
CA PRO A 36 4.35 0.04 -3.09
C PRO A 36 5.22 1.27 -2.86
N PHE A 37 6.32 1.10 -2.13
CA PHE A 37 7.29 2.15 -1.81
C PHE A 37 6.71 3.36 -1.04
N SER A 38 5.51 3.26 -0.45
CA SER A 38 4.89 4.38 0.25
C SER A 38 5.63 4.74 1.54
N CYS A 39 5.92 6.02 1.72
CA CYS A 39 6.33 6.61 2.99
C CYS A 39 5.18 7.36 3.69
N GLY A 40 3.95 7.11 3.22
CA GLY A 40 2.73 7.73 3.73
C GLY A 40 2.41 9.07 3.09
N GLY A 41 1.32 9.70 3.56
CA GLY A 41 0.89 11.03 3.18
C GLY A 41 0.29 11.17 1.78
N ASP A 42 0.15 12.42 1.34
CA ASP A 42 -0.61 12.84 0.14
C ASP A 42 0.19 12.82 -1.16
N ARG A 43 1.36 12.17 -1.18
CA ARG A 43 2.27 12.16 -2.34
C ARG A 43 2.77 10.77 -2.69
N LEU A 44 2.94 10.55 -3.99
CA LEU A 44 3.62 9.37 -4.50
C LEU A 44 5.13 9.47 -4.30
N PHE A 45 5.71 8.45 -3.68
CA PHE A 45 7.15 8.26 -3.68
C PHE A 45 7.56 7.53 -4.97
N ARG A 46 8.58 8.05 -5.68
CA ARG A 46 9.06 7.52 -6.97
C ARG A 46 7.95 7.39 -8.04
N PRO A 47 7.26 8.48 -8.42
CA PRO A 47 6.11 8.44 -9.33
C PRO A 47 6.43 7.83 -10.70
N LYS A 48 7.64 8.07 -11.25
CA LYS A 48 8.07 7.46 -12.53
C LYS A 48 8.13 5.92 -12.46
N LEU A 49 8.54 5.37 -11.32
CA LEU A 49 8.61 3.93 -11.12
C LEU A 49 7.21 3.34 -10.92
N LEU A 50 6.36 4.02 -10.13
CA LEU A 50 4.97 3.60 -9.91
C LEU A 50 4.16 3.62 -11.21
N SER A 51 4.33 4.66 -12.02
CA SER A 51 3.75 4.75 -13.37
C SER A 51 4.25 3.60 -14.25
N ALA A 52 5.57 3.42 -14.39
CA ALA A 52 6.15 2.43 -15.29
C ALA A 52 5.84 0.97 -14.91
N ARG A 53 5.80 0.64 -13.62
CA ARG A 53 5.60 -0.75 -13.13
C ARG A 53 4.16 -1.09 -12.82
N TYR A 54 3.38 -0.11 -12.35
CA TYR A 54 2.04 -0.34 -11.81
C TYR A 54 0.96 0.49 -12.51
N GLY A 55 1.31 1.45 -13.36
CA GLY A 55 0.38 2.36 -14.01
C GLY A 55 -0.32 3.31 -13.03
N ALA A 56 0.32 3.64 -11.90
CA ALA A 56 -0.21 4.57 -10.90
C ALA A 56 0.49 5.94 -11.04
N ASP A 57 -0.19 6.89 -11.67
CA ASP A 57 0.38 8.21 -12.02
C ASP A 57 0.15 9.29 -10.96
N ASN A 58 -0.87 9.13 -10.13
CA ASN A 58 -1.25 10.06 -9.07
C ASN A 58 -1.90 9.32 -7.89
N MET A 59 -2.22 10.05 -6.82
CA MET A 59 -2.83 9.49 -5.61
C MET A 59 -4.20 8.85 -5.88
N GLU A 60 -5.03 9.47 -6.73
CA GLU A 60 -6.33 8.94 -7.13
C GLU A 60 -6.18 7.59 -7.85
N GLY A 61 -5.26 7.49 -8.81
CA GLY A 61 -4.95 6.26 -9.53
C GLY A 61 -4.36 5.17 -8.63
N SER A 62 -3.58 5.57 -7.62
CA SER A 62 -3.12 4.66 -6.56
C SER A 62 -4.30 4.12 -5.75
N SER A 63 -5.17 4.99 -5.22
CA SER A 63 -6.33 4.60 -4.42
C SER A 63 -7.27 3.70 -5.21
N LYS A 64 -7.57 4.08 -6.47
CA LYS A 64 -8.40 3.30 -7.38
C LYS A 64 -7.89 1.86 -7.56
N LYS A 65 -6.60 1.67 -7.76
CA LYS A 65 -6.01 0.32 -7.92
C LYS A 65 -6.16 -0.54 -6.67
N ILE A 66 -5.98 0.04 -5.49
CA ILE A 66 -6.18 -0.67 -4.21
C ILE A 66 -7.66 -1.07 -4.07
N CYS A 67 -8.57 -0.14 -4.37
CA CYS A 67 -10.02 -0.38 -4.34
C CYS A 67 -10.44 -1.47 -5.34
N GLU A 68 -9.95 -1.42 -6.58
CA GLU A 68 -10.21 -2.45 -7.59
C GLU A 68 -9.75 -3.83 -7.12
N ALA A 69 -8.52 -3.93 -6.60
CA ALA A 69 -7.99 -5.18 -6.08
C ALA A 69 -8.85 -5.75 -4.92
N ALA A 70 -9.39 -4.87 -4.06
CA ALA A 70 -10.27 -5.24 -2.96
C ALA A 70 -11.68 -5.63 -3.41
N LEU A 71 -12.28 -4.90 -4.35
CA LEU A 71 -13.64 -5.15 -4.86
C LEU A 71 -13.75 -6.46 -5.61
N GLU A 72 -12.69 -6.88 -6.27
CA GLU A 72 -12.63 -8.14 -6.99
C GLU A 72 -12.39 -9.36 -6.06
N THR A 73 -12.22 -9.17 -4.74
CA THR A 73 -12.09 -10.29 -3.80
C THR A 73 -13.33 -11.20 -3.82
N PRO A 74 -13.17 -12.53 -3.61
CA PRO A 74 -14.31 -13.43 -3.64
C PRO A 74 -15.35 -13.10 -2.56
N HIS A 75 -16.63 -13.21 -2.92
CA HIS A 75 -17.72 -12.89 -2.01
C HIS A 75 -17.65 -13.72 -0.71
N GLY A 76 -17.81 -13.03 0.42
CA GLY A 76 -17.75 -13.64 1.75
C GLY A 76 -16.33 -13.84 2.29
N HIS A 77 -15.30 -13.39 1.57
CA HIS A 77 -13.96 -13.27 2.13
C HIS A 77 -13.86 -12.08 3.07
N SER A 78 -13.13 -12.24 4.17
CA SER A 78 -12.58 -11.11 4.92
C SER A 78 -11.38 -10.54 4.18
N ILE A 79 -11.21 -9.22 4.20
CA ILE A 79 -10.11 -8.53 3.54
C ILE A 79 -9.12 -8.05 4.59
N VAL A 80 -7.84 -8.36 4.40
CA VAL A 80 -6.72 -7.78 5.13
C VAL A 80 -5.98 -6.85 4.18
N LEU A 81 -6.00 -5.56 4.48
CA LEU A 81 -5.20 -4.57 3.75
C LEU A 81 -3.78 -4.56 4.34
N LEU A 82 -2.80 -4.95 3.53
CA LEU A 82 -1.39 -4.93 3.88
C LEU A 82 -0.75 -3.66 3.31
N ALA A 83 -0.46 -2.70 4.18
CA ALA A 83 0.17 -1.43 3.82
C ALA A 83 1.23 -1.04 4.84
N HIS A 84 2.18 -0.19 4.43
CA HIS A 84 3.21 0.32 5.32
C HIS A 84 2.72 1.46 6.22
N ASN A 85 1.68 2.18 5.80
CA ASN A 85 1.14 3.34 6.51
C ASN A 85 -0.33 3.09 6.86
N GLY A 86 -0.74 3.59 8.03
CA GLY A 86 -2.14 3.61 8.43
C GLY A 86 -2.92 4.74 7.72
N PRO A 87 -4.21 4.91 8.03
CA PRO A 87 -5.00 6.02 7.51
C PRO A 87 -4.62 7.35 8.16
N THR A 88 -4.78 8.46 7.42
CA THR A 88 -4.68 9.81 8.00
C THR A 88 -5.69 9.97 9.15
N GLY A 89 -5.29 10.70 10.20
CA GLY A 89 -6.09 10.99 11.39
C GLY A 89 -5.72 10.14 12.61
N LEU A 90 -4.93 9.08 12.43
CA LEU A 90 -4.54 8.15 13.51
C LEU A 90 -3.06 8.25 13.90
N GLY A 91 -2.33 9.27 13.42
CA GLY A 91 -0.88 9.38 13.62
C GLY A 91 -0.39 10.73 14.15
N SER A 92 -1.27 11.60 14.65
CA SER A 92 -0.89 12.98 15.00
C SER A 92 0.14 13.07 16.14
N LYS A 93 0.12 12.13 17.09
CA LYS A 93 1.04 12.08 18.23
C LYS A 93 1.99 10.90 18.13
N ILE A 94 3.12 11.02 18.83
CA ILE A 94 4.19 10.00 18.87
C ILE A 94 3.71 8.62 19.37
N ASN A 95 2.72 8.59 20.24
CA ASN A 95 2.17 7.36 20.84
C ASN A 95 0.84 6.93 20.20
N ASP A 96 0.42 7.58 19.11
CA ASP A 96 -0.77 7.13 18.39
C ASP A 96 -0.46 5.84 17.62
N ILE A 97 -1.48 5.03 17.35
CA ILE A 97 -1.33 3.71 16.71
C ILE A 97 -0.65 3.78 15.33
N CYS A 98 -0.80 4.89 14.60
CA CYS A 98 -0.14 5.15 13.33
C CYS A 98 0.81 6.37 13.41
N GLY A 99 1.25 6.70 14.63
CA GLY A 99 2.12 7.85 14.89
C GLY A 99 3.51 7.66 14.33
N ARG A 100 4.07 8.74 13.77
CA ARG A 100 5.51 8.81 13.51
C ARG A 100 6.27 8.93 14.83
N ASP A 101 6.94 7.87 15.23
CA ASP A 101 7.64 7.78 16.52
C ASP A 101 9.12 8.20 16.47
N TRP A 102 9.72 8.28 15.28
CA TRP A 102 11.13 8.61 15.10
C TRP A 102 11.44 10.12 15.09
N VAL A 103 10.46 10.99 15.30
CA VAL A 103 10.67 12.45 15.48
C VAL A 103 9.87 12.96 16.66
N PHE A 104 10.50 13.80 17.49
CA PHE A 104 9.97 14.25 18.77
C PHE A 104 8.60 14.95 18.68
N SER A 105 8.33 15.66 17.58
CA SER A 105 7.05 16.32 17.35
C SER A 105 5.89 15.35 17.06
N GLY A 106 6.18 14.07 16.83
CA GLY A 106 5.24 13.17 16.16
C GLY A 106 4.99 13.60 14.71
N GLY A 107 3.92 13.08 14.12
CA GLY A 107 3.43 13.51 12.82
C GLY A 107 2.57 12.47 12.14
N ASP A 108 1.51 12.93 11.50
CA ASP A 108 0.61 12.09 10.75
C ASP A 108 1.15 11.86 9.34
N HIS A 109 1.57 10.63 9.08
CA HIS A 109 1.99 10.15 7.76
C HIS A 109 0.95 9.18 7.19
N GLY A 110 -0.25 9.15 7.74
CA GLY A 110 -1.29 8.27 7.24
C GLY A 110 -1.64 8.58 5.78
N ASP A 111 -2.06 7.55 5.06
CA ASP A 111 -2.57 7.70 3.70
C ASP A 111 -3.95 8.38 3.74
N PRO A 112 -4.15 9.48 2.99
CA PRO A 112 -5.44 10.15 2.94
C PRO A 112 -6.46 9.31 2.15
N GLU A 113 -7.74 9.51 2.46
CA GLU A 113 -8.86 8.94 1.69
C GLU A 113 -8.90 9.49 0.25
#